data_AF-A0AAD6EU64-F1
#
_entry.id   AF-A0AAD6EU64-F1
#
_cell.length_a   1.000
_cell.length_b   1.000
_cell.length_c   1.000
_cell.angle_alpha   90.00
_cell.angle_beta   90.00
_cell.angle_gamma   90.00
#
_symmetry.space_group_name_H-M   'P 1'
#
loop_
_entity.id
_entity.type
_entity.pdbx_description
1 polymer ?
#
loop_
_entity_poly.entity_id
_entity_poly.type
_entity_poly.pdbx_seq_one_letter_code
_entity_poly.pdbx_strand_id
1 'polypeptide(L)'
;MESTRCNVFRGILKESIYTEGLGLPLLLPSLLKGKDFSKGTNFAVSSATALDLSFFQQNNIAIAPFNISLNVQIGWFQDLKPSLCNTTESCSDYFSKALFIIGEIGGNDYIFMLLSNKTVDYVRSYVPTVVDTINTAAEVLLKQGVMHLMLPGLGPMGCTPVILTLFASTNESDYDSFGCLKKYNTISSYHSQLLSQTVTQLSAKYSEARIIFADYNGPVLAALQSPELFGFNNKTTLKVCCGGGGPYNFNPSAICGQPGGIFHSTFFLGGAAHRNQPDPPPVAPVRPHHLPVALETSIPTILRLILPPKLPPCRAVRSHGNLVRSHKISRHARVNDAARE
;
A
#
# COMPACT_ATOMS: atom_id res chain seq x y z
N MET A 1 -20.74 -17.50 19.96
CA MET A 1 -19.94 -16.31 19.64
C MET A 1 -19.05 -16.69 18.47
N GLU A 2 -19.51 -16.40 17.25
CA GLU A 2 -18.79 -16.75 16.03
C GLU A 2 -17.47 -15.97 15.97
N SER A 3 -16.38 -16.72 16.09
CA SER A 3 -15.02 -16.27 15.82
C SER A 3 -14.93 -15.94 14.33
N THR A 4 -15.13 -14.67 13.98
CA THR A 4 -14.93 -14.16 12.63
C THR A 4 -13.46 -14.40 12.27
N ARG A 5 -13.20 -15.31 11.34
CA ARG A 5 -11.85 -15.64 10.89
C ARG A 5 -11.23 -14.42 10.24
N CYS A 6 -10.05 -14.02 10.72
CA CYS A 6 -9.13 -13.23 9.95
C CYS A 6 -8.78 -14.11 8.75
N ASN A 7 -9.28 -13.81 7.55
CA ASN A 7 -8.57 -14.26 6.36
C ASN A 7 -7.29 -13.44 6.33
N VAL A 8 -6.32 -13.90 7.12
CA VAL A 8 -4.95 -13.43 7.04
C VAL A 8 -4.53 -13.72 5.60
N PHE A 9 -4.53 -12.71 4.73
CA PHE A 9 -3.53 -12.68 3.67
C PHE A 9 -2.22 -12.83 4.42
N ARG A 10 -1.65 -14.04 4.41
CA ARG A 10 -0.54 -14.52 5.25
C ARG A 10 0.71 -13.63 5.14
N GLY A 11 0.68 -12.42 5.69
CA GLY A 11 1.74 -11.43 5.49
C GLY A 11 2.07 -11.17 4.02
N ILE A 12 1.07 -11.26 3.13
CA ILE A 12 1.26 -11.05 1.70
C ILE A 12 1.32 -9.55 1.46
N LEU A 13 2.48 -9.06 1.02
CA LEU A 13 2.66 -7.65 0.64
C LEU A 13 1.77 -7.33 -0.57
N LYS A 14 1.37 -6.07 -0.79
CA LYS A 14 0.52 -5.71 -1.95
C LYS A 14 1.16 -6.13 -3.28
N GLU A 15 2.47 -6.21 -3.32
CA GLU A 15 3.23 -6.60 -4.50
C GLU A 15 3.32 -8.08 -4.68
N SER A 16 3.11 -8.84 -3.60
CA SER A 16 2.87 -10.28 -3.69
C SER A 16 1.51 -10.55 -4.37
N ILE A 17 0.52 -9.67 -4.23
CA ILE A 17 -0.75 -9.74 -4.98
C ILE A 17 -0.50 -9.43 -6.46
N TYR A 18 0.32 -8.43 -6.78
CA TYR A 18 0.73 -8.17 -8.17
C TYR A 18 1.47 -9.35 -8.76
N THR A 19 2.45 -9.91 -8.04
CA THR A 19 3.19 -11.07 -8.53
C THR A 19 2.25 -12.26 -8.74
N GLU A 20 1.37 -12.55 -7.79
CA GLU A 20 0.43 -13.68 -7.90
C GLU A 20 -0.57 -13.50 -9.04
N GLY A 21 -1.19 -12.32 -9.15
CA GLY A 21 -2.12 -11.99 -10.22
C GLY A 21 -1.49 -11.99 -11.62
N LEU A 22 -0.17 -11.79 -11.70
CA LEU A 22 0.62 -11.84 -12.94
C LEU A 22 1.33 -13.19 -13.15
N GLY A 23 1.18 -14.16 -12.24
CA GLY A 23 1.85 -15.47 -12.31
C GLY A 23 3.37 -15.43 -12.13
N LEU A 24 3.88 -14.43 -11.41
CA LEU A 24 5.30 -14.19 -11.15
C LEU A 24 5.75 -14.73 -9.78
N PRO A 25 7.05 -15.04 -9.61
CA PRO A 25 7.57 -15.43 -8.31
C PRO A 25 7.49 -14.27 -7.31
N LEU A 26 7.38 -14.61 -6.02
CA LEU A 26 7.53 -13.64 -4.94
C LEU A 26 8.91 -12.97 -4.99
N LEU A 27 8.93 -11.68 -4.70
CA LEU A 27 10.15 -10.88 -4.78
C LEU A 27 11.00 -11.02 -3.52
N LEU A 28 12.31 -11.16 -3.72
CA LEU A 28 13.28 -11.16 -2.64
C LEU A 28 13.65 -9.72 -2.26
N PRO A 29 13.96 -9.42 -0.99
CA PRO A 29 14.56 -8.14 -0.61
C PRO A 29 15.93 -7.93 -1.28
N SER A 30 16.16 -6.75 -1.84
CA SER A 30 17.34 -6.44 -2.66
C SER A 30 18.67 -6.46 -1.91
N LEU A 31 18.64 -6.26 -0.59
CA LEU A 31 19.83 -6.23 0.26
C LEU A 31 20.32 -7.64 0.67
N LEU A 32 19.65 -8.71 0.21
CA LEU A 32 20.12 -10.08 0.43
C LEU A 32 21.38 -10.37 -0.40
N LYS A 33 22.44 -10.84 0.26
CA LYS A 33 23.70 -11.20 -0.41
C LYS A 33 23.62 -12.56 -1.10
N GLY A 34 24.27 -12.69 -2.26
CA GLY A 34 24.44 -13.96 -2.97
C GLY A 34 23.12 -14.57 -3.49
N LYS A 35 22.12 -13.72 -3.77
CA LYS A 35 20.84 -14.14 -4.36
C LYS A 35 20.78 -13.75 -5.83
N ASP A 36 20.01 -14.53 -6.58
CA ASP A 36 19.70 -14.22 -7.98
C ASP A 36 18.47 -13.30 -8.02
N PHE A 37 18.67 -12.10 -8.57
CA PHE A 37 17.64 -11.08 -8.74
C PHE A 37 17.15 -10.97 -10.19
N SER A 38 17.56 -11.90 -11.06
CA SER A 38 17.21 -11.91 -12.48
C SER A 38 15.69 -11.97 -12.75
N LYS A 39 14.88 -12.38 -11.77
CA LYS A 39 13.41 -12.46 -11.86
C LYS A 39 12.68 -11.34 -11.11
N GLY A 40 13.40 -10.32 -10.64
CA GLY A 40 12.84 -9.19 -9.90
C GLY A 40 13.27 -9.18 -8.44
N THR A 41 13.09 -8.03 -7.79
CA THR A 41 13.52 -7.79 -6.42
C THR A 41 12.72 -6.65 -5.78
N ASN A 42 12.66 -6.63 -4.45
CA ASN A 42 12.00 -5.57 -3.69
C ASN A 42 13.03 -4.67 -3.01
N PHE A 43 13.02 -3.38 -3.33
CA PHE A 43 13.90 -2.37 -2.72
C PHE A 43 13.26 -1.64 -1.54
N ALA A 44 11.96 -1.83 -1.34
CA ALA A 44 11.23 -1.17 -0.29
C ALA A 44 11.70 -1.49 1.11
N VAL A 45 11.58 -0.48 1.95
CA VAL A 45 11.75 -0.59 3.39
C VAL A 45 10.56 0.07 4.07
N SER A 46 10.03 -0.58 5.10
CA SER A 46 8.99 0.02 5.94
C SER A 46 9.45 1.38 6.47
N SER A 47 8.53 2.33 6.57
CA SER A 47 8.82 3.71 7.02
C SER A 47 9.68 4.55 6.06
N ALA A 48 9.96 4.06 4.84
CA ALA A 48 10.65 4.85 3.83
C ALA A 48 9.84 6.10 3.44
N THR A 49 10.56 7.19 3.24
CA THR A 49 10.06 8.50 2.84
C THR A 49 10.46 8.82 1.40
N ALA A 50 9.70 9.68 0.72
CA ALA A 50 10.15 10.24 -0.55
C ALA A 50 11.36 11.15 -0.31
N LEU A 51 11.24 12.06 0.67
CA LEU A 51 12.28 13.01 1.04
C LEU A 51 13.41 12.34 1.83
N ASP A 52 14.61 12.92 1.75
CA ASP A 52 15.79 12.42 2.46
C ASP A 52 15.75 12.72 3.96
N LEU A 53 16.46 11.91 4.76
CA LEU A 53 16.56 12.08 6.21
C LEU A 53 16.99 13.51 6.62
N SER A 54 17.86 14.14 5.82
CA SER A 54 18.34 15.50 6.04
C SER A 54 17.21 16.53 6.06
N PHE A 55 16.18 16.38 5.22
CA PHE A 55 15.01 17.27 5.20
C PHE A 55 14.31 17.27 6.56
N PHE A 56 14.06 16.09 7.12
CA PHE A 56 13.37 15.94 8.40
C PHE A 56 14.20 16.50 9.56
N GLN A 57 15.50 16.24 9.57
CA GLN A 57 16.43 16.79 10.56
C GLN A 57 16.45 18.33 10.53
N GLN A 58 16.56 18.93 9.33
CA GLN A 58 16.59 20.39 9.17
C GLN A 58 15.28 21.07 9.57
N ASN A 59 14.14 20.38 9.45
CA ASN A 59 12.82 20.90 9.77
C ASN A 59 12.33 20.56 11.19
N ASN A 60 13.20 20.00 12.03
CA ASN A 60 12.88 19.52 13.39
C ASN A 60 11.68 18.55 13.38
N ILE A 61 11.68 17.61 12.43
CA ILE A 61 10.69 16.54 12.34
C ILE A 61 11.33 15.26 12.88
N ALA A 62 10.69 14.65 13.86
CA ALA A 62 11.20 13.46 14.52
C ALA A 62 11.00 12.23 13.62
N ILE A 63 12.13 11.60 13.27
CA ILE A 63 12.18 10.39 12.45
C ILE A 63 13.36 9.53 12.92
N ALA A 64 13.26 8.21 12.75
CA ALA A 64 14.40 7.35 13.00
C ALA A 64 15.56 7.69 12.04
N PRO A 65 16.83 7.68 12.50
CA PRO A 65 17.98 8.14 11.72
C PRO A 65 18.44 7.10 10.69
N PHE A 66 17.52 6.51 9.92
CA PHE A 66 17.81 5.53 8.89
C PHE A 66 17.82 6.17 7.50
N ASN A 67 18.87 5.90 6.73
CA ASN A 67 18.93 6.28 5.31
C ASN A 67 18.21 5.22 4.48
N ILE A 68 16.89 5.40 4.33
CA ILE A 68 16.01 4.48 3.60
C ILE A 68 15.05 5.22 2.65
N SER A 69 15.33 6.49 2.35
CA SER A 69 14.50 7.32 1.46
C SER A 69 14.44 6.75 0.04
N LEU A 70 13.51 7.26 -0.76
CA LEU A 70 13.37 6.86 -2.17
C LEU A 70 14.68 7.03 -2.94
N ASN A 71 15.40 8.14 -2.71
CA ASN A 71 16.71 8.36 -3.36
C ASN A 71 17.73 7.30 -2.96
N VAL A 72 17.77 6.88 -1.69
CA VAL A 72 18.65 5.80 -1.24
C VAL A 72 18.29 4.47 -1.93
N GLN A 73 17.00 4.19 -2.08
CA GLN A 73 16.53 2.98 -2.75
C GLN A 73 16.82 2.97 -4.25
N ILE A 74 16.75 4.13 -4.91
CA ILE A 74 17.23 4.31 -6.28
C ILE A 74 18.75 4.07 -6.35
N GLY A 75 19.51 4.49 -5.34
CA GLY A 75 20.94 4.17 -5.21
C GLY A 75 21.18 2.65 -5.14
N TRP A 76 20.45 1.92 -4.29
CA TRP A 76 20.55 0.46 -4.23
C TRP A 76 20.19 -0.22 -5.55
N PHE A 77 19.22 0.31 -6.29
CA PHE A 77 18.91 -0.18 -7.64
C PHE A 77 20.09 0.03 -8.59
N GLN A 78 20.72 1.21 -8.55
CA GLN A 78 21.89 1.50 -9.37
C GLN A 78 23.08 0.60 -9.01
N ASP A 79 23.28 0.28 -7.73
CA ASP A 79 24.32 -0.64 -7.27
C ASP A 79 24.05 -2.09 -7.73
N LEU A 80 22.78 -2.52 -7.75
CA LEU A 80 22.41 -3.86 -8.21
C LEU A 80 22.48 -4.00 -9.73
N LYS A 81 22.15 -2.94 -10.47
CA LYS A 81 21.98 -2.95 -11.94
C LYS A 81 23.12 -3.64 -12.71
N PRO A 82 24.43 -3.42 -12.42
CA PRO A 82 25.52 -4.09 -13.13
C PRO A 82 25.47 -5.62 -13.09
N SER A 83 24.82 -6.21 -12.08
CA SER A 83 24.62 -7.67 -11.98
C SER A 83 23.49 -8.20 -12.88
N LEU A 84 22.63 -7.31 -13.38
CA LEU A 84 21.47 -7.63 -14.23
C LEU A 84 21.78 -7.36 -15.70
N CYS A 85 22.48 -6.26 -15.98
CA CYS A 85 22.85 -5.81 -17.31
C CYS A 85 24.05 -4.85 -17.22
N ASN A 86 24.91 -4.81 -18.24
CA ASN A 86 26.20 -4.11 -18.16
C ASN A 86 26.45 -3.08 -19.28
N THR A 87 25.57 -3.00 -20.27
CA THR A 87 25.60 -1.98 -21.34
C THR A 87 24.27 -1.25 -21.41
N THR A 88 24.25 -0.06 -22.01
CA THR A 88 23.02 0.71 -22.19
C THR A 88 21.97 -0.08 -22.97
N GLU A 89 22.38 -0.76 -24.04
CA GLU A 89 21.50 -1.56 -24.90
C GLU A 89 20.97 -2.79 -24.17
N SER A 90 21.85 -3.53 -23.47
CA SER A 90 21.43 -4.72 -22.71
C SER A 90 20.51 -4.34 -21.56
N CYS A 91 20.75 -3.21 -20.90
CA CYS A 91 19.88 -2.70 -19.86
C CYS A 91 18.53 -2.23 -20.40
N SER A 92 18.51 -1.56 -21.55
CA SER A 92 17.26 -1.14 -22.20
C SER A 92 16.41 -2.36 -22.59
N ASP A 93 17.00 -3.37 -23.23
CA ASP A 93 16.31 -4.61 -23.56
C ASP A 93 15.84 -5.36 -22.31
N TYR A 94 16.64 -5.37 -21.25
CA TYR A 94 16.30 -6.05 -20.00
C TYR A 94 15.15 -5.36 -19.26
N PHE A 95 15.24 -4.03 -19.07
CA PHE A 95 14.26 -3.26 -18.29
C PHE A 95 13.00 -2.92 -19.07
N SER A 96 13.03 -2.89 -20.41
CA SER A 96 11.82 -2.71 -21.22
C SER A 96 10.79 -3.82 -21.00
N LYS A 97 11.25 -5.01 -20.59
CA LYS A 97 10.39 -6.16 -20.30
C LYS A 97 9.86 -6.15 -18.87
N ALA A 98 10.36 -5.29 -17.98
CA ALA A 98 10.03 -5.28 -16.55
C ALA A 98 9.00 -4.21 -16.16
N LEU A 99 8.20 -4.46 -15.13
CA LEU A 99 7.30 -3.50 -14.47
C LEU A 99 7.98 -2.87 -13.25
N PHE A 100 8.10 -1.56 -13.24
CA PHE A 100 8.56 -0.81 -12.08
C PHE A 100 7.36 -0.22 -11.35
N ILE A 101 7.34 -0.31 -10.03
CA ILE A 101 6.30 0.26 -9.16
C ILE A 101 6.97 1.20 -8.17
N ILE A 102 6.69 2.50 -8.24
CA ILE A 102 7.23 3.48 -7.28
C ILE A 102 6.11 3.92 -6.34
N GLY A 103 5.92 3.18 -5.26
CA GLY A 103 5.08 3.61 -4.15
C GLY A 103 4.24 2.50 -3.54
N GLU A 104 3.49 2.74 -2.47
CA GLU A 104 2.92 4.03 -1.99
C GLU A 104 3.89 4.97 -1.25
N ILE A 105 4.77 5.69 -1.94
CA ILE A 105 5.77 6.55 -1.30
C ILE A 105 5.19 7.96 -1.07
N GLY A 106 5.58 8.62 0.02
CA GLY A 106 5.05 9.94 0.42
C GLY A 106 4.11 9.89 1.62
N GLY A 107 3.40 8.77 1.86
CA GLY A 107 2.52 8.62 3.02
C GLY A 107 3.26 8.83 4.35
N ASN A 108 4.43 8.19 4.49
CA ASN A 108 5.28 8.34 5.67
C ASN A 108 5.79 9.77 5.87
N ASP A 109 6.16 10.48 4.80
CA ASP A 109 6.60 11.88 4.87
C ASP A 109 5.55 12.73 5.58
N TYR A 110 4.30 12.57 5.16
CA TYR A 110 3.17 13.32 5.72
C TYR A 110 2.90 12.91 7.17
N ILE A 111 2.90 11.61 7.48
CA ILE A 111 2.61 11.18 8.85
C ILE A 111 3.73 11.60 9.81
N PHE A 112 5.01 11.51 9.45
CA PHE A 112 6.10 11.98 10.31
C PHE A 112 6.00 13.48 10.60
N MET A 113 5.62 14.29 9.62
CA MET A 113 5.35 15.72 9.85
C MET A 113 4.19 15.91 10.83
N LEU A 114 3.08 15.20 10.64
CA LEU A 114 1.91 15.30 11.54
C LEU A 114 2.25 14.87 12.97
N LEU A 115 3.00 13.78 13.15
CA LEU A 115 3.44 13.30 14.46
C LEU A 115 4.40 14.26 15.14
N SER A 116 5.10 15.09 14.37
CA SER A 116 5.96 16.18 14.87
C SER A 116 5.18 17.49 15.07
N ASN A 117 3.88 17.37 15.32
CA ASN A 117 2.96 18.46 15.64
C ASN A 117 2.89 19.55 14.55
N LYS A 118 3.18 19.20 13.29
CA LYS A 118 2.99 20.11 12.15
C LYS A 118 1.52 20.13 11.75
N THR A 119 1.03 21.30 11.29
CA THR A 119 -0.36 21.46 10.85
C THR A 119 -0.60 20.77 9.51
N VAL A 120 -1.86 20.43 9.22
CA VAL A 120 -2.23 19.86 7.91
C VAL A 120 -1.86 20.79 6.75
N ASP A 121 -1.98 22.11 6.91
CA ASP A 121 -1.61 23.06 5.87
C ASP A 121 -0.10 23.07 5.61
N TYR A 122 0.72 22.97 6.67
CA TYR A 122 2.16 22.79 6.54
C TYR A 122 2.49 21.51 5.79
N VAL A 123 1.85 20.38 6.15
CA VAL A 123 2.09 19.11 5.45
C VAL A 123 1.65 19.19 4.00
N ARG A 124 0.48 19.78 3.74
CA ARG A 124 -0.06 19.98 2.39
C ARG A 124 0.85 20.85 1.52
N SER A 125 1.57 21.83 2.09
CA SER A 125 2.52 22.64 1.33
C SER A 125 3.73 21.87 0.80
N TYR A 126 4.06 20.71 1.40
CA TYR A 126 5.16 19.85 0.94
C TYR A 126 4.70 18.75 -0.04
N VAL A 127 3.40 18.62 -0.30
CA VAL A 127 2.90 17.65 -1.29
C VAL A 127 3.55 17.82 -2.67
N PRO A 128 3.71 19.04 -3.22
CA PRO A 128 4.42 19.22 -4.49
C PRO A 128 5.86 18.71 -4.47
N THR A 129 6.62 18.99 -3.41
CA THR A 129 8.02 18.55 -3.27
C THR A 129 8.13 17.03 -3.19
N VAL A 130 7.22 16.38 -2.46
CA VAL A 130 7.15 14.92 -2.39
C VAL A 130 6.86 14.31 -3.77
N VAL A 131 5.84 14.83 -4.48
CA VAL A 131 5.47 14.33 -5.82
C VAL A 131 6.58 14.60 -6.84
N ASP A 132 7.28 15.72 -6.76
CA ASP A 132 8.43 16.02 -7.62
C ASP A 132 9.62 15.07 -7.37
N THR A 133 9.81 14.65 -6.12
CA THR A 133 10.83 13.62 -5.79
C THR A 133 10.48 12.28 -6.42
N ILE A 134 9.19 11.90 -6.42
CA ILE A 134 8.69 10.69 -7.11
C ILE A 134 8.87 10.82 -8.62
N ASN A 135 8.53 11.98 -9.19
CA ASN A 135 8.74 12.28 -10.60
C ASN A 135 10.22 12.13 -11.00
N THR A 136 11.13 12.69 -10.20
CA THR A 136 12.58 12.59 -10.44
C THR A 136 13.05 11.14 -10.43
N ALA A 137 12.60 10.34 -9.45
CA ALA A 137 12.91 8.91 -9.39
C ALA A 137 12.36 8.15 -10.61
N ALA A 138 11.13 8.46 -11.04
CA ALA A 138 10.52 7.91 -12.24
C ALA A 138 11.35 8.24 -13.51
N GLU A 139 11.76 9.50 -13.67
CA GLU A 139 12.62 9.91 -14.80
C GLU A 139 13.97 9.20 -14.81
N VAL A 140 14.59 9.00 -13.64
CA VAL A 140 15.85 8.22 -13.53
C VAL A 140 15.65 6.81 -14.07
N LEU A 141 14.55 6.15 -13.73
CA LEU A 141 14.26 4.80 -14.20
C LEU A 141 13.92 4.76 -15.70
N LEU A 142 13.09 5.68 -16.18
CA LEU A 142 12.72 5.78 -17.60
C LEU A 142 13.95 6.03 -18.49
N LYS A 143 14.88 6.90 -18.07
CA LYS A 143 16.16 7.13 -18.76
C LYS A 143 17.08 5.90 -18.79
N GLN A 144 16.84 4.92 -17.92
CA GLN A 144 17.58 3.66 -17.91
C GLN A 144 16.93 2.55 -18.74
N GLY A 145 15.88 2.86 -19.51
CA GLY A 145 15.22 1.92 -20.43
C GLY A 145 14.03 1.19 -19.84
N VAL A 146 13.50 1.64 -18.71
CA VAL A 146 12.22 1.14 -18.17
C VAL A 146 11.06 1.55 -19.07
N MET A 147 10.26 0.58 -19.54
CA MET A 147 9.11 0.84 -20.42
C MET A 147 7.74 0.59 -19.77
N HIS A 148 7.68 -0.05 -18.60
CA HIS A 148 6.43 -0.26 -17.86
C HIS A 148 6.60 0.29 -16.45
N LEU A 149 5.87 1.37 -16.15
CA LEU A 149 5.97 2.08 -14.87
C LEU A 149 4.58 2.30 -14.27
N MET A 150 4.41 1.93 -13.00
CA MET A 150 3.21 2.20 -12.21
C MET A 150 3.57 3.14 -11.06
N LEU A 151 2.82 4.24 -10.95
CA LEU A 151 2.88 5.17 -9.83
C LEU A 151 1.55 5.10 -9.07
N PRO A 152 1.47 4.31 -7.97
CA PRO A 152 0.28 4.27 -7.15
C PRO A 152 0.10 5.56 -6.34
N GLY A 153 -1.13 6.05 -6.28
CA GLY A 153 -1.54 7.10 -5.35
C GLY A 153 -1.65 6.60 -3.91
N LEU A 154 -2.02 7.50 -3.00
CA LEU A 154 -2.23 7.14 -1.60
C LEU A 154 -3.71 6.81 -1.33
N GLY A 155 -3.94 5.86 -0.42
CA GLY A 155 -5.26 5.66 0.16
C GLY A 155 -5.75 6.89 0.96
N PRO A 156 -7.01 6.89 1.41
CA PRO A 156 -7.57 7.99 2.20
C PRO A 156 -6.89 8.06 3.57
N MET A 157 -5.99 9.04 3.74
CA MET A 157 -5.16 9.18 4.93
C MET A 157 -5.98 9.35 6.22
N GLY A 158 -7.11 10.04 6.15
CA GLY A 158 -8.01 10.22 7.28
C GLY A 158 -8.74 8.94 7.71
N CYS A 159 -8.68 7.87 6.92
CA CYS A 159 -9.20 6.56 7.29
C CYS A 159 -8.14 5.67 7.95
N THR A 160 -6.89 6.12 8.05
CA THR A 160 -5.83 5.27 8.59
C THR A 160 -5.96 5.15 10.10
N PRO A 161 -5.84 3.95 10.68
CA PRO A 161 -5.99 3.76 12.12
C PRO A 161 -5.04 4.61 12.97
N VAL A 162 -3.81 4.88 12.48
CA VAL A 162 -2.86 5.77 13.16
C VAL A 162 -3.38 7.21 13.22
N ILE A 163 -3.91 7.74 12.12
CA ILE A 163 -4.48 9.09 12.07
C ILE A 163 -5.74 9.18 12.92
N LEU A 164 -6.64 8.20 12.78
CA LEU A 164 -7.88 8.12 13.54
C LEU A 164 -7.66 7.99 15.06
N THR A 165 -6.57 7.36 15.48
CA THR A 165 -6.25 7.19 16.90
C THR A 165 -5.59 8.45 17.48
N LEU A 166 -4.60 9.00 16.79
CA LEU A 166 -3.76 10.08 17.33
C LEU A 166 -4.38 11.47 17.13
N PHE A 167 -5.26 11.63 16.14
CA PHE A 167 -5.90 12.89 15.80
C PHE A 167 -7.43 12.81 15.88
N ALA A 168 -7.96 11.92 16.72
CA ALA A 168 -9.38 11.82 16.98
C ALA A 168 -9.96 13.19 17.37
N SER A 169 -11.02 13.61 16.69
CA SER A 169 -11.83 14.78 17.06
C SER A 169 -13.06 14.36 17.87
N THR A 170 -13.47 15.21 18.80
CA THR A 170 -14.76 15.11 19.51
C THR A 170 -15.92 15.67 18.69
N ASN A 171 -15.64 16.39 17.61
CA ASN A 171 -16.64 16.97 16.73
C ASN A 171 -16.97 15.99 15.60
N GLU A 172 -18.19 15.44 15.61
CA GLU A 172 -18.66 14.50 14.58
C GLU A 172 -18.60 15.07 13.17
N SER A 173 -18.74 16.40 13.02
CA SER A 173 -18.66 17.07 11.72
C SER A 173 -17.27 17.07 11.08
N ASP A 174 -16.22 16.67 11.81
CA ASP A 174 -14.87 16.51 11.24
C ASP A 174 -14.71 15.21 10.45
N TYR A 175 -15.62 14.25 10.65
CA TYR A 175 -15.61 12.96 9.97
C TYR A 175 -16.51 12.96 8.73
N ASP A 176 -16.23 12.08 7.77
CA ASP A 176 -17.11 11.78 6.65
C ASP A 176 -18.09 10.64 6.99
N SER A 177 -18.92 10.25 6.02
CA SER A 177 -19.91 9.18 6.18
C SER A 177 -19.30 7.80 6.45
N PHE A 178 -18.00 7.63 6.21
CA PHE A 178 -17.29 6.38 6.49
C PHE A 178 -16.57 6.40 7.84
N GLY A 179 -16.61 7.51 8.58
CA GLY A 179 -15.90 7.68 9.85
C GLY A 179 -14.43 8.08 9.66
N CYS A 180 -14.05 8.59 8.49
CA CYS A 180 -12.69 9.05 8.24
C CYS A 180 -12.55 10.56 8.47
N LEU A 181 -11.39 11.00 8.97
CA LEU A 181 -11.15 12.43 9.23
C LEU A 181 -10.93 13.21 7.92
N LYS A 182 -11.89 14.06 7.55
CA LYS A 182 -11.90 14.78 6.26
C LYS A 182 -10.66 15.62 6.03
N LYS A 183 -10.19 16.31 7.08
CA LYS A 183 -9.04 17.22 7.02
C LYS A 183 -7.78 16.51 6.51
N TYR A 184 -7.53 15.28 6.94
CA TYR A 184 -6.34 14.51 6.56
C TYR A 184 -6.48 13.90 5.16
N ASN A 185 -7.70 13.51 4.75
CA ASN A 185 -7.98 13.08 3.37
C ASN A 185 -7.65 14.16 2.32
N THR A 186 -7.60 15.43 2.71
CA THR A 186 -7.18 16.50 1.79
C THR A 186 -5.72 16.36 1.34
N ILE A 187 -4.84 15.79 2.17
CA ILE A 187 -3.42 15.56 1.84
C ILE A 187 -3.30 14.47 0.78
N SER A 188 -3.88 13.29 1.03
CA SER A 188 -3.84 12.15 0.10
C SER A 188 -4.54 12.44 -1.22
N SER A 189 -5.65 13.20 -1.20
CA SER A 189 -6.34 13.62 -2.41
C SER A 189 -5.50 14.57 -3.25
N TYR A 190 -4.81 15.54 -2.61
CA TYR A 190 -3.95 16.48 -3.32
C TYR A 190 -2.70 15.80 -3.90
N HIS A 191 -2.10 14.88 -3.14
CA HIS A 191 -1.00 14.05 -3.63
C HIS A 191 -1.41 13.27 -4.88
N SER A 192 -2.55 12.58 -4.83
CA SER A 192 -3.04 11.75 -5.93
C SER A 192 -3.36 12.58 -7.17
N GLN A 193 -3.92 13.79 -6.98
CA GLN A 193 -4.17 14.73 -8.07
C GLN A 193 -2.86 15.13 -8.77
N LEU A 194 -1.85 15.57 -8.03
CA LEU A 194 -0.56 15.96 -8.61
C LEU A 194 0.15 14.77 -9.24
N LEU A 195 0.15 13.60 -8.60
CA LEU A 195 0.79 12.40 -9.13
C LEU A 195 0.14 11.94 -10.44
N SER A 196 -1.19 12.01 -10.56
CA SER A 196 -1.89 11.72 -11.82
C SER A 196 -1.53 12.71 -12.94
N GLN A 197 -1.33 13.99 -12.61
CA GLN A 197 -0.85 14.99 -13.57
C GLN A 197 0.58 14.69 -14.00
N THR A 198 1.47 14.35 -13.06
CA THR A 198 2.84 13.91 -13.33
C THR A 198 2.87 12.70 -14.26
N VAL A 199 2.03 11.69 -14.02
CA VAL A 199 1.90 10.53 -14.92
C VAL A 199 1.52 10.96 -16.35
N THR A 200 0.60 11.91 -16.48
CA THR A 200 0.19 12.43 -17.80
C THR A 200 1.36 13.12 -18.51
N GLN A 201 2.14 13.92 -17.78
CA GLN A 201 3.31 14.62 -18.31
C GLN A 201 4.43 13.64 -18.69
N LEU A 202 4.72 12.66 -17.84
CA LEU A 202 5.70 11.62 -18.12
C LEU A 202 5.29 10.78 -19.33
N SER A 203 4.00 10.43 -19.46
CA SER A 203 3.49 9.68 -20.61
C SER A 203 3.64 10.46 -21.92
N ALA A 204 3.46 11.79 -21.89
CA ALA A 204 3.69 12.64 -23.05
C ALA A 204 5.19 12.74 -23.41
N LYS A 205 6.06 12.82 -22.40
CA LYS A 205 7.53 12.94 -22.58
C LYS A 205 8.17 11.62 -23.03
N TYR A 206 7.68 10.49 -22.53
CA TYR A 206 8.19 9.15 -22.80
C TYR A 206 7.13 8.33 -23.54
N SER A 207 6.78 8.76 -24.74
CA SER A 207 5.64 8.21 -25.51
C SER A 207 5.73 6.70 -25.83
N GLU A 208 6.93 6.12 -25.81
CA GLU A 208 7.14 4.68 -26.00
C GLU A 208 6.91 3.87 -24.71
N ALA A 209 6.99 4.51 -23.55
CA ALA A 209 6.80 3.87 -22.26
C ALA A 209 5.31 3.86 -21.86
N ARG A 210 4.86 2.76 -21.29
CA ARG A 210 3.55 2.64 -20.65
C ARG A 210 3.67 3.05 -19.19
N ILE A 211 3.24 4.26 -18.88
CA ILE A 211 3.24 4.81 -17.53
C ILE A 211 1.78 4.92 -17.06
N ILE A 212 1.48 4.37 -15.89
CA ILE A 212 0.12 4.35 -15.35
C ILE A 212 0.07 4.90 -13.93
N PHE A 213 -0.98 5.65 -13.65
CA PHE A 213 -1.40 5.99 -12.30
C PHE A 213 -2.29 4.86 -11.78
N ALA A 214 -2.01 4.35 -10.58
CA ALA A 214 -2.88 3.38 -9.93
C ALA A 214 -3.66 4.05 -8.80
N ASP A 215 -4.99 4.13 -8.95
CA ASP A 215 -5.87 4.68 -7.91
C ASP A 215 -6.03 3.68 -6.77
N TYR A 216 -5.35 3.96 -5.66
CA TYR A 216 -5.49 3.20 -4.44
C TYR A 216 -6.56 3.76 -3.51
N ASN A 217 -7.11 4.95 -3.78
CA ASN A 217 -8.17 5.53 -2.97
C ASN A 217 -9.54 4.92 -3.30
N GLY A 218 -9.86 4.80 -4.60
CA GLY A 218 -11.14 4.24 -5.07
C GLY A 218 -11.49 2.87 -4.51
N PRO A 219 -10.61 1.84 -4.62
CA PRO A 219 -10.87 0.51 -4.08
C PRO A 219 -11.12 0.51 -2.56
N VAL A 220 -10.46 1.42 -1.85
CA VAL A 220 -10.57 1.54 -0.40
C VAL A 220 -11.91 2.12 0.00
N LEU A 221 -12.34 3.21 -0.66
CA LEU A 221 -13.67 3.77 -0.47
C LEU A 221 -14.77 2.78 -0.86
N ALA A 222 -14.58 2.00 -1.93
CA ALA A 222 -15.51 0.94 -2.31
C ALA A 222 -15.64 -0.13 -1.22
N ALA A 223 -14.53 -0.53 -0.59
CA ALA A 223 -14.52 -1.46 0.53
C ALA A 223 -15.19 -0.88 1.79
N LEU A 224 -15.05 0.42 2.06
CA LEU A 224 -15.75 1.08 3.16
C LEU A 224 -17.26 1.20 2.90
N GLN A 225 -17.65 1.46 1.66
CA GLN A 225 -19.05 1.61 1.24
C GLN A 225 -19.82 0.29 1.22
N SER A 226 -19.16 -0.82 0.89
CA SER A 226 -19.81 -2.14 0.79
C SER A 226 -18.91 -3.26 1.30
N PRO A 227 -18.63 -3.30 2.62
CA PRO A 227 -17.60 -4.17 3.19
C PRO A 227 -17.84 -5.65 2.92
N GLU A 228 -19.11 -6.08 2.99
CA GLU A 228 -19.52 -7.47 2.79
C GLU A 228 -19.20 -8.00 1.38
N LEU A 229 -19.22 -7.14 0.34
CA LEU A 229 -18.84 -7.52 -1.02
C LEU A 229 -17.36 -7.90 -1.14
N PHE A 230 -16.54 -7.39 -0.22
CA PHE A 230 -15.12 -7.68 -0.13
C PHE A 230 -14.82 -8.68 1.01
N GLY A 231 -15.84 -9.28 1.63
CA GLY A 231 -15.70 -10.22 2.74
C GLY A 231 -15.34 -9.56 4.07
N PHE A 232 -15.54 -8.26 4.22
CA PHE A 232 -15.28 -7.51 5.45
C PHE A 232 -16.54 -7.34 6.30
N ASN A 233 -16.33 -7.18 7.61
CA ASN A 233 -17.38 -6.82 8.55
C ASN A 233 -17.42 -5.30 8.75
N ASN A 234 -18.61 -4.71 8.61
CA ASN A 234 -18.84 -3.26 8.71
C ASN A 234 -18.30 -2.63 10.01
N LYS A 235 -18.25 -3.39 11.13
CA LYS A 235 -17.80 -2.87 12.44
C LYS A 235 -16.29 -2.78 12.59
N THR A 236 -15.56 -3.24 11.59
CA THR A 236 -14.13 -3.54 11.72
C THR A 236 -13.31 -3.07 10.53
N THR A 237 -13.94 -2.43 9.54
CA THR A 237 -13.30 -1.90 8.34
C THR A 237 -12.24 -0.85 8.63
N LEU A 238 -12.34 -0.10 9.73
CA LEU A 238 -11.33 0.88 10.13
C LEU A 238 -10.37 0.36 11.22
N LYS A 239 -10.34 -0.96 11.48
CA LYS A 239 -9.48 -1.54 12.52
C LYS A 239 -8.29 -2.26 11.90
N VAL A 240 -7.11 -2.10 12.50
CA VAL A 240 -5.94 -2.92 12.11
C VAL A 240 -6.10 -4.36 12.60
N CYS A 241 -5.55 -5.32 11.83
CA CYS A 241 -5.50 -6.73 12.25
C CYS A 241 -4.66 -6.95 13.50
N CYS A 242 -3.66 -6.12 13.72
CA CYS A 242 -2.71 -6.33 14.79
C CYS A 242 -2.31 -4.98 15.38
N GLY A 243 -2.20 -4.93 16.70
CA GLY A 243 -1.90 -3.71 17.45
C GLY A 243 -2.34 -3.85 18.90
N GLY A 244 -2.28 -2.78 19.67
CA GLY A 244 -2.42 -2.85 21.13
C GLY A 244 -3.80 -2.48 21.67
N GLY A 245 -4.88 -2.79 20.95
CA GLY A 245 -6.25 -2.47 21.37
C GLY A 245 -6.71 -1.05 21.05
N GLY A 246 -7.75 -0.57 21.75
CA GLY A 246 -8.40 0.72 21.47
C GLY A 246 -9.45 0.68 20.35
N PRO A 247 -10.11 1.83 20.04
CA PRO A 247 -11.24 1.88 19.10
C PRO A 247 -10.91 1.32 17.70
N TYR A 248 -9.68 1.59 17.23
CA TYR A 248 -9.17 1.17 15.91
C TYR A 248 -8.18 0.00 15.98
N ASN A 249 -8.07 -0.66 17.14
CA ASN A 249 -7.06 -1.69 17.46
C ASN A 249 -5.60 -1.22 17.27
N PHE A 250 -5.34 0.09 17.30
CA PHE A 250 -4.03 0.68 17.15
C PHE A 250 -3.57 1.34 18.45
N ASN A 251 -2.31 1.08 18.85
CA ASN A 251 -1.69 1.69 20.02
C ASN A 251 -0.21 1.95 19.70
N PRO A 252 0.28 3.20 19.79
CA PRO A 252 1.68 3.52 19.47
C PRO A 252 2.69 2.82 20.39
N SER A 253 2.30 2.41 21.60
CA SER A 253 3.15 1.68 22.55
C SER A 253 3.12 0.16 22.38
N ALA A 254 2.24 -0.36 21.54
CA ALA A 254 2.00 -1.80 21.36
C ALA A 254 1.66 -2.09 19.89
N ILE A 255 2.54 -1.64 19.02
CA ILE A 255 2.46 -1.84 17.57
C ILE A 255 2.75 -3.31 17.19
N CYS A 256 2.37 -3.67 15.97
CA CYS A 256 2.67 -4.98 15.41
C CYS A 256 4.16 -5.33 15.43
N GLY A 257 4.48 -6.55 15.86
CA GLY A 257 5.86 -7.03 15.94
C GLY A 257 6.64 -6.54 17.17
N GLN A 258 6.03 -5.74 18.05
CA GLN A 258 6.58 -5.34 19.34
C GLN A 258 5.90 -6.09 20.50
N PRO A 259 6.56 -6.20 21.68
CA PRO A 259 5.91 -6.69 22.89
C PRO A 259 4.62 -5.93 23.19
N GLY A 260 3.53 -6.66 23.50
CA GLY A 260 2.22 -6.07 23.78
C GLY A 260 1.29 -5.90 22.57
N GLY A 261 1.76 -6.13 21.34
CA GLY A 261 0.89 -6.19 20.16
C GLY A 261 -0.02 -7.42 20.16
N ILE A 262 -1.32 -7.20 20.07
CA ILE A 262 -2.39 -8.22 20.05
C ILE A 262 -2.87 -8.42 18.61
N PHE A 263 -2.99 -9.68 18.17
CA PHE A 263 -3.62 -10.01 16.89
C PHE A 263 -5.14 -10.11 17.06
N HIS A 264 -5.88 -9.25 16.36
CA HIS A 264 -7.33 -9.33 16.21
C HIS A 264 -7.71 -9.74 14.78
N SER A 265 -8.87 -10.38 14.65
CA SER A 265 -9.24 -11.09 13.44
C SER A 265 -9.87 -10.22 12.33
N THR A 266 -9.43 -8.97 12.11
CA THR A 266 -10.03 -8.12 11.06
C THR A 266 -9.10 -7.22 10.25
N PHE A 267 -9.38 -7.06 8.94
CA PHE A 267 -8.51 -6.49 7.88
C PHE A 267 -8.63 -4.97 7.67
N PHE A 268 -7.47 -4.30 7.49
CA PHE A 268 -7.28 -3.14 6.60
C PHE A 268 -5.81 -3.00 6.16
N LEU A 269 -5.57 -2.14 5.16
CA LEU A 269 -4.34 -1.90 4.36
C LEU A 269 -3.08 -1.63 5.20
N GLY A 270 -2.45 -2.69 5.70
CA GLY A 270 -1.14 -2.64 6.31
C GLY A 270 -0.60 -4.06 6.38
N GLY A 271 0.57 -4.29 5.78
CA GLY A 271 1.22 -5.60 5.80
C GLY A 271 1.43 -6.10 7.22
N ALA A 272 1.26 -7.41 7.42
CA ALA A 272 1.41 -8.06 8.71
C ALA A 272 2.87 -8.02 9.22
N ALA A 273 3.01 -8.04 10.55
CA ALA A 273 4.28 -8.33 11.22
C ALA A 273 4.84 -9.70 10.81
N HIS A 274 6.13 -9.73 10.47
CA HIS A 274 6.89 -10.98 10.50
C HIS A 274 7.03 -11.47 11.94
N ARG A 275 6.70 -12.75 12.16
CA ARG A 275 7.09 -13.49 13.36
C ARG A 275 8.57 -13.87 13.19
N ASN A 276 9.48 -13.15 13.86
CA ASN A 276 10.88 -13.59 13.98
C ASN A 276 10.98 -14.74 15.01
N GLN A 277 11.84 -15.71 14.72
CA GLN A 277 12.40 -16.69 15.66
C GLN A 277 13.92 -16.78 15.36
N PRO A 278 14.79 -17.13 16.32
CA PRO A 278 14.87 -16.76 17.74
C PRO A 278 16.09 -15.84 18.04
N ASP A 279 16.12 -15.27 19.24
CA ASP A 279 17.06 -14.24 19.71
C ASP A 279 18.56 -14.64 19.74
N PRO A 280 19.50 -13.69 19.58
CA PRO A 280 20.85 -13.80 20.13
C PRO A 280 20.90 -13.43 21.63
N PRO A 281 21.90 -13.91 22.40
CA PRO A 281 21.93 -13.80 23.86
C PRO A 281 22.17 -12.36 24.37
N PRO A 282 21.88 -12.08 25.66
CA PRO A 282 21.64 -10.72 26.14
C PRO A 282 22.94 -9.96 26.43
N VAL A 283 22.96 -8.68 26.06
CA VAL A 283 23.86 -7.68 26.66
C VAL A 283 23.01 -6.55 27.23
N ALA A 284 23.32 -6.19 28.47
CA ALA A 284 22.55 -5.34 29.38
C ALA A 284 22.72 -3.82 29.10
N PRO A 285 22.15 -2.90 29.89
CA PRO A 285 21.12 -1.97 29.42
C PRO A 285 21.62 -0.52 29.29
N VAL A 286 21.11 0.22 28.31
CA VAL A 286 21.13 1.70 28.32
C VAL A 286 19.69 2.21 28.20
N ARG A 287 19.38 3.19 29.06
CA ARG A 287 18.05 3.76 29.33
C ARG A 287 17.41 4.47 28.12
N PRO A 288 16.07 4.62 28.13
CA PRO A 288 15.30 4.82 26.91
C PRO A 288 14.99 6.29 26.62
N HIS A 289 15.39 6.75 25.44
CA HIS A 289 14.63 7.76 24.69
C HIS A 289 13.94 7.00 23.55
N HIS A 290 12.75 6.45 23.83
CA HIS A 290 11.99 5.69 22.85
C HIS A 290 11.05 6.61 22.07
N LEU A 291 11.38 6.84 20.80
CA LEU A 291 10.40 7.20 19.78
C LEU A 291 9.99 5.90 19.06
N PRO A 292 8.74 5.41 19.19
CA PRO A 292 8.31 4.24 18.45
C PRO A 292 7.86 4.62 17.03
N VAL A 293 8.61 4.14 16.03
CA VAL A 293 8.25 4.22 14.61
C VAL A 293 7.73 2.85 14.17
N ALA A 294 6.42 2.71 14.01
CA ALA A 294 5.86 1.84 12.99
C ALA A 294 4.79 2.63 12.26
N LEU A 295 5.15 3.05 11.06
CA LEU A 295 4.27 3.71 10.13
C LEU A 295 4.16 2.86 8.88
N GLU A 296 2.93 2.85 8.40
CA GLU A 296 2.35 2.14 7.27
C GLU A 296 3.39 1.68 6.23
N THR A 297 3.41 0.36 6.02
CA THR A 297 4.27 -0.32 5.05
C THR A 297 4.02 0.25 3.66
N SER A 298 4.94 1.10 3.20
CA SER A 298 4.89 1.83 1.93
C SER A 298 6.04 1.33 1.07
N ILE A 299 5.74 0.67 -0.05
CA ILE A 299 6.67 -0.27 -0.68
C ILE A 299 6.96 0.10 -2.15
N PRO A 300 8.06 0.80 -2.50
CA PRO A 300 8.50 0.84 -3.89
C PRO A 300 9.09 -0.53 -4.30
N THR A 301 8.55 -1.11 -5.36
CA THR A 301 8.86 -2.47 -5.80
C THR A 301 9.24 -2.52 -7.26
N ILE A 302 10.27 -3.28 -7.59
CA ILE A 302 10.67 -3.52 -8.99
C ILE A 302 10.29 -4.95 -9.37
N LEU A 303 9.23 -5.09 -10.18
CA LEU A 303 8.67 -6.36 -10.61
C LEU A 303 9.08 -6.69 -12.05
N ARG A 304 9.96 -7.67 -12.28
CA ARG A 304 10.23 -8.10 -13.66
C ARG A 304 9.05 -8.89 -14.21
N LEU A 305 8.36 -8.33 -15.22
CA LEU A 305 7.54 -9.11 -16.12
C LEU A 305 8.46 -9.88 -17.09
N ILE A 306 8.09 -11.10 -17.43
CA ILE A 306 8.31 -11.58 -18.79
C ILE A 306 6.89 -11.57 -19.35
N LEU A 307 6.49 -10.47 -19.98
CA LEU A 307 5.17 -10.42 -20.62
C LEU A 307 5.09 -11.57 -21.64
N PRO A 308 4.13 -12.50 -21.54
CA PRO A 308 3.90 -13.41 -22.63
C PRO A 308 3.51 -12.58 -23.87
N PRO A 309 3.85 -13.01 -25.09
CA PRO A 309 3.70 -12.22 -26.32
C PRO A 309 2.26 -11.79 -26.67
N LYS A 310 1.27 -12.18 -25.86
CA LYS A 310 -0.12 -11.72 -25.95
C LYS A 310 -0.68 -11.51 -24.54
N LEU A 311 -0.84 -10.26 -24.13
CA LEU A 311 -1.76 -9.91 -23.05
C LEU A 311 -3.19 -10.18 -23.54
N PRO A 312 -4.00 -11.02 -22.88
CA PRO A 312 -5.42 -11.09 -23.21
C PRO A 312 -6.07 -9.74 -22.92
N PRO A 313 -7.04 -9.29 -23.74
CA PRO A 313 -7.73 -8.04 -23.49
C PRO A 313 -8.38 -8.09 -22.11
N CYS A 314 -8.21 -7.03 -21.31
CA CYS A 314 -8.91 -6.83 -20.06
C CYS A 314 -10.41 -6.99 -20.33
N ARG A 315 -11.01 -8.11 -19.90
CA ARG A 315 -12.46 -8.26 -19.90
C ARG A 315 -13.00 -7.31 -18.85
N ALA A 316 -13.66 -6.24 -19.29
CA ALA A 316 -14.55 -5.48 -18.45
C ALA A 316 -15.54 -6.45 -17.81
N VAL A 317 -15.52 -6.54 -16.47
CA VAL A 317 -16.56 -7.24 -15.72
C VAL A 317 -17.83 -6.40 -15.88
N ARG A 318 -18.66 -6.74 -16.87
CA ARG A 318 -20.04 -6.23 -16.94
C ARG A 318 -20.79 -6.78 -15.73
N SER A 319 -21.30 -5.89 -14.89
CA SER A 319 -22.26 -6.22 -13.86
C SER A 319 -23.57 -6.66 -14.52
N HIS A 320 -23.76 -7.97 -14.69
CA HIS A 320 -25.08 -8.50 -14.93
C HIS A 320 -25.81 -8.61 -13.58
N GLY A 321 -26.58 -7.56 -13.26
CA GLY A 321 -27.61 -7.62 -12.24
C GLY A 321 -28.68 -8.63 -12.64
N ASN A 322 -28.73 -9.77 -11.93
CA ASN A 322 -29.83 -10.70 -12.04
C ASN A 322 -30.88 -10.35 -10.98
N LEU A 323 -32.04 -9.92 -11.47
CA LEU A 323 -33.29 -9.80 -10.73
C LEU A 323 -33.59 -11.12 -9.98
N VAL A 324 -33.89 -10.97 -8.69
CA VAL A 324 -34.45 -12.01 -7.84
C VAL A 324 -35.81 -12.46 -8.41
N ARG A 325 -35.91 -13.72 -8.84
CA ARG A 325 -37.19 -14.43 -9.02
C ARG A 325 -37.45 -15.30 -7.81
N SER A 326 -38.55 -15.00 -7.12
CA SER A 326 -39.13 -15.68 -5.97
C SER A 326 -39.17 -17.20 -6.09
N HIS A 327 -38.67 -17.91 -5.08
CA HIS A 327 -38.83 -19.35 -4.93
C HIS A 327 -40.29 -19.72 -4.59
N LYS A 328 -40.80 -20.69 -5.35
CA LYS A 328 -42.02 -21.45 -5.07
C LYS A 328 -41.87 -22.24 -3.78
N ILE A 329 -42.83 -22.13 -2.88
CA ILE A 329 -43.07 -23.07 -1.79
C ILE A 329 -43.89 -24.23 -2.36
N SER A 330 -43.34 -25.44 -2.27
CA SER A 330 -44.04 -26.69 -2.54
C SER A 330 -44.74 -27.17 -1.26
N ARG A 331 -46.04 -27.43 -1.31
CA ARG A 331 -46.71 -28.37 -0.41
C ARG A 331 -47.68 -29.25 -1.20
N HIS A 332 -47.64 -30.51 -0.84
CA HIS A 332 -48.44 -31.63 -1.32
C HIS A 332 -49.95 -31.38 -1.30
N ALA A 333 -50.63 -31.83 -2.36
CA ALA A 333 -51.87 -32.58 -2.24
C ALA A 333 -52.01 -33.48 -3.47
N ARG A 334 -52.29 -34.76 -3.23
CA ARG A 334 -52.45 -35.83 -4.20
C ARG A 334 -53.94 -36.20 -4.19
N VAL A 335 -54.48 -36.60 -5.35
CA VAL A 335 -55.65 -37.47 -5.54
C VAL A 335 -57.05 -36.81 -5.47
N ASN A 336 -57.75 -36.64 -6.60
CA ASN A 336 -58.76 -37.60 -7.11
C ASN A 336 -59.46 -37.11 -8.39
N ASP A 337 -59.60 -38.02 -9.35
CA ASP A 337 -60.56 -37.98 -10.46
C ASP A 337 -61.98 -38.31 -9.98
N ALA A 338 -62.98 -37.59 -10.50
CA ALA A 338 -64.36 -38.03 -10.76
C ALA A 338 -65.09 -36.84 -11.44
N ALA A 339 -65.32 -36.85 -12.76
CA ALA A 339 -66.44 -37.49 -13.44
C ALA A 339 -67.80 -36.78 -13.27
N ARG A 340 -68.32 -36.34 -14.43
CA ARG A 340 -69.72 -36.16 -14.86
C ARG A 340 -70.49 -34.89 -14.50
N GLU A 341 -71.05 -34.38 -15.61
CA GLU A 341 -72.20 -33.48 -15.83
C GLU A 341 -72.03 -31.99 -15.47
#